data_AF-A0A964AJK0-F1
#
_entry.id   AF-A0A964AJK0-F1
#
_cell.length_a   1.000
_cell.length_b   1.000
_cell.length_c   1.000
_cell.angle_alpha   90.00
_cell.angle_beta   90.00
_cell.angle_gamma   90.00
#
_symmetry.space_group_name_H-M   'P 1'
#
loop_
_entity.id
_entity.type
_entity.pdbx_description
1 polymer ?
#
loop_
_entity_poly.entity_id
_entity_poly.type
_entity_poly.pdbx_seq_one_letter_code
_entity_poly.pdbx_strand_id
1 'polypeptide(L)'
;MLGLLLLWLMGLGCSESISHVPGSTLRVGQATLAEGTELDLFLFTNKGECRGGEVDEALLDSCIPRVDRAQGQVRLGFQLRLDNEPFALPITSENIEVYHMGSRVLADQPPMRVEVVPHDPIRAAQLFILVIDGSGSMNQQDADGVTRMEKVREALLDPGVVDGFFPTGVKTGVILLTFTAGEPRPVGTKAIEIIKNPGRYKKLVREHLQPQGGYTHFYNAISYASVDLLKNQEIADFIALNEAQPTIVALTDGFNNEQSSDTCGSNAERLSRLLKRLKEARHGDDIDIRSRPTVFTVGLGRPLRRRSKVLSKLDPERTEVSAKDLCGGKLVDQRIDGGLEKYGIDNASLEWIALHGGGFSYVRQDSEGLGTAFKGAAAERFLWFELRYALDPFFLRRSFETTVRLVNYASAEAKLTLYPSAFFDAPTARAGPGGWAEPTPFLRSMAVIMPILGMLVTLTFTGAAIFNTRRALFGRTRKPKAAPAAAPPDSS
;
A
#
# COMPACT_ATOMS: atom_id res chain seq x y z
N MET A 1 21.65 -26.97 44.44
CA MET A 1 22.24 -26.31 43.26
C MET A 1 21.36 -26.39 42.01
N LEU A 2 20.76 -27.53 41.64
CA LEU A 2 19.94 -27.64 40.43
C LEU A 2 18.71 -26.70 40.40
N GLY A 3 18.03 -26.51 41.54
CA GLY A 3 16.85 -25.63 41.64
C GLY A 3 17.17 -24.14 41.51
N LEU A 4 18.37 -23.70 41.94
CA LEU A 4 18.82 -22.32 41.80
C LEU A 4 19.25 -22.02 40.35
N LEU A 5 19.81 -23.02 39.65
CA LEU A 5 20.15 -22.91 38.24
C LEU A 5 18.89 -22.80 37.36
N LEU A 6 17.82 -23.53 37.70
CA LEU A 6 16.52 -23.43 37.02
C LEU A 6 15.82 -22.08 37.26
N LEU A 7 15.87 -21.54 38.49
CA LEU A 7 15.34 -20.21 38.80
C LEU A 7 16.15 -19.10 38.11
N TRP A 8 17.47 -19.25 37.99
CA TRP A 8 18.33 -18.29 37.30
C TRP A 8 18.15 -18.35 35.76
N LEU A 9 17.94 -19.55 35.21
CA LEU A 9 17.56 -19.75 33.80
C LEU A 9 16.16 -19.18 33.48
N MET A 10 15.23 -19.19 34.45
CA MET A 10 13.93 -18.54 34.27
C MET A 10 13.96 -17.02 34.51
N GLY A 11 14.89 -16.51 35.31
CA GLY A 11 15.02 -15.08 35.63
C GLY A 11 15.80 -14.24 34.61
N LEU A 12 16.57 -14.86 33.70
CA LEU A 12 17.31 -14.16 32.63
C LEU A 12 16.51 -13.99 31.33
N GLY A 13 15.28 -14.51 31.29
CA GLY A 13 14.37 -14.27 30.18
C GLY A 13 13.67 -12.92 30.31
N CYS A 14 14.38 -11.81 30.10
CA CYS A 14 13.72 -10.60 29.61
C CYS A 14 13.21 -10.92 28.20
N SER A 15 12.08 -11.62 28.13
CA SER A 15 11.52 -12.06 26.86
C SER A 15 10.93 -10.83 26.18
N GLU A 16 11.45 -10.48 25.01
CA GLU A 16 10.61 -9.90 23.96
C GLU A 16 9.28 -10.67 23.95
N SER A 17 8.17 -9.95 23.96
CA SER A 17 6.81 -10.50 24.07
C SER A 17 6.44 -11.29 22.81
N ILE A 18 6.98 -12.49 22.69
CA ILE A 18 6.72 -13.39 21.56
C ILE A 18 5.34 -14.01 21.76
N SER A 19 4.43 -13.72 20.83
CA SER A 19 3.05 -14.21 20.85
C SER A 19 2.84 -15.36 19.86
N HIS A 20 2.07 -16.37 20.26
CA HIS A 20 1.71 -17.49 19.39
C HIS A 20 0.55 -17.12 18.46
N VAL A 21 0.67 -17.44 17.17
CA VAL A 21 -0.40 -17.23 16.19
C VAL A 21 -1.40 -18.39 16.22
N PRO A 22 -2.67 -18.17 16.59
CA PRO A 22 -3.67 -19.23 16.67
C PRO A 22 -3.78 -20.05 15.38
N GLY A 23 -3.85 -21.38 15.50
CA GLY A 23 -4.04 -22.27 14.36
C GLY A 23 -2.81 -22.44 13.45
N SER A 24 -1.63 -22.01 13.90
CA SER A 24 -0.38 -22.16 13.15
C SER A 24 0.78 -22.62 14.04
N THR A 25 1.95 -22.89 13.44
CA THR A 25 3.20 -23.16 14.16
C THR A 25 4.09 -21.91 14.28
N LEU A 26 3.54 -20.75 13.93
CA LEU A 26 4.22 -19.46 13.87
C LEU A 26 4.11 -18.74 15.20
N ARG A 27 5.18 -18.05 15.59
CA ARG A 27 5.18 -17.04 16.63
C ARG A 27 5.58 -15.70 16.03
N VAL A 28 5.13 -14.61 16.62
CA VAL A 28 5.41 -13.25 16.16
C VAL A 28 5.96 -12.46 17.32
N GLY A 29 6.98 -11.64 17.06
CA GLY A 29 7.43 -10.61 18.00
C GLY A 29 6.44 -9.44 18.05
N GLN A 30 6.74 -8.47 18.91
CA GLN A 30 6.02 -7.20 18.93
C GLN A 30 6.39 -6.38 17.68
N ALA A 31 5.41 -5.72 17.07
CA ALA A 31 5.67 -4.78 15.99
C ALA A 31 6.42 -3.56 16.53
N THR A 32 7.47 -3.11 15.82
CA THR A 32 8.22 -1.90 16.15
C THR A 32 7.97 -0.84 15.08
N LEU A 33 7.54 0.34 15.52
CA LEU A 33 7.30 1.50 14.65
C LEU A 33 8.63 2.20 14.36
N ALA A 34 8.78 2.71 13.14
CA ALA A 34 9.93 3.54 12.81
C ALA A 34 9.77 4.95 13.41
N GLU A 35 10.86 5.48 13.97
CA GLU A 35 10.90 6.85 14.49
C GLU A 35 10.73 7.89 13.36
N GLY A 36 10.07 9.01 13.68
CA GLY A 36 9.88 10.11 12.73
C GLY A 36 8.86 9.85 11.62
N THR A 37 8.02 8.83 11.78
CA THR A 37 6.87 8.59 10.90
C THR A 37 5.70 9.50 11.26
N GLU A 38 4.94 9.92 10.24
CA GLU A 38 3.76 10.78 10.40
C GLU A 38 2.51 10.00 10.83
N LEU A 39 2.44 8.72 10.45
CA LEU A 39 1.39 7.79 10.85
C LEU A 39 1.99 6.53 11.46
N ASP A 40 1.26 5.95 12.41
CA ASP A 40 1.60 4.66 12.98
C ASP A 40 1.09 3.54 12.05
N LEU A 41 2.00 2.72 11.53
CA LEU A 41 1.63 1.49 10.80
C LEU A 41 1.46 0.34 11.79
N PHE A 42 0.24 0.12 12.26
CA PHE A 42 -0.07 -0.90 13.24
C PHE A 42 -0.22 -2.28 12.57
N LEU A 43 0.78 -3.14 12.72
CA LEU A 43 0.73 -4.53 12.25
C LEU A 43 0.01 -5.40 13.28
N PHE A 44 -1.10 -6.02 12.87
CA PHE A 44 -1.85 -6.93 13.73
C PHE A 44 -1.04 -8.22 13.95
N THR A 45 -0.82 -8.60 15.21
CA THR A 45 -0.06 -9.79 15.60
C THR A 45 -0.95 -10.90 16.14
N ASN A 46 -2.13 -10.57 16.65
CA ASN A 46 -3.03 -11.51 17.31
C ASN A 46 -4.52 -11.13 17.17
N LYS A 47 -5.40 -12.06 17.58
CA LYS A 47 -6.86 -11.90 17.51
C LYS A 47 -7.38 -10.73 18.35
N GLY A 48 -6.76 -10.45 19.49
CA GLY A 48 -7.16 -9.34 20.36
C GLY A 48 -6.92 -8.00 19.68
N GLU A 49 -5.76 -7.86 19.03
CA GLU A 49 -5.41 -6.68 18.24
C GLU A 49 -6.30 -6.50 17.01
N CYS A 50 -6.63 -7.59 16.28
CA CYS A 50 -7.60 -7.52 15.18
C CYS A 50 -8.97 -7.01 15.65
N ARG A 51 -9.49 -7.54 16.78
CA ARG A 51 -10.75 -7.07 17.35
C ARG A 51 -10.68 -5.63 17.86
N GLY A 52 -9.56 -5.25 18.48
CA GLY A 52 -9.31 -3.89 18.92
C GLY A 52 -9.12 -2.89 17.77
N GLY A 53 -8.76 -3.37 16.58
CA GLY A 53 -8.74 -2.61 15.33
C GLY A 53 -10.07 -2.61 14.58
N GLU A 54 -11.16 -3.07 15.23
CA GLU A 54 -12.52 -3.12 14.69
C GLU A 54 -12.71 -4.02 13.47
N VAL A 55 -11.86 -5.05 13.30
CA VAL A 55 -12.01 -6.02 12.21
C VAL A 55 -13.23 -6.91 12.44
N ASP A 56 -14.09 -7.01 11.43
CA ASP A 56 -15.26 -7.89 11.40
C ASP A 56 -14.92 -9.34 11.77
N GLU A 57 -15.77 -9.99 12.57
CA GLU A 57 -15.57 -11.38 13.02
C GLU A 57 -15.40 -12.37 11.85
N ALA A 58 -16.06 -12.11 10.72
CA ALA A 58 -15.94 -12.91 9.50
C ALA A 58 -14.55 -12.80 8.82
N LEU A 59 -13.81 -11.72 9.09
CA LEU A 59 -12.52 -11.41 8.46
C LEU A 59 -11.33 -11.54 9.42
N LEU A 60 -11.56 -11.89 10.70
CA LEU A 60 -10.49 -12.06 11.69
C LEU A 60 -9.39 -13.02 11.23
N ASP A 61 -9.75 -14.09 10.53
CA ASP A 61 -8.76 -15.06 10.04
C ASP A 61 -7.88 -14.47 8.92
N SER A 62 -8.30 -13.42 8.22
CA SER A 62 -7.48 -12.70 7.23
C SER A 62 -6.57 -11.65 7.87
N CYS A 63 -6.99 -11.08 8.99
CA CYS A 63 -6.21 -10.09 9.75
C CYS A 63 -4.99 -10.69 10.47
N ILE A 64 -5.08 -11.94 10.94
CA ILE A 64 -4.02 -12.57 11.71
C ILE A 64 -2.82 -12.97 10.81
N PRO A 65 -1.56 -12.71 11.25
CA PRO A 65 -0.38 -13.10 10.50
C PRO A 65 -0.34 -14.57 10.11
N ARG A 66 0.18 -14.86 8.93
CA ARG A 66 0.35 -16.23 8.46
C ARG A 66 1.57 -16.36 7.56
N VAL A 67 2.23 -17.51 7.67
CA VAL A 67 3.36 -17.89 6.82
C VAL A 67 3.09 -19.29 6.25
N ASP A 68 2.92 -19.39 4.94
CA ASP A 68 2.96 -20.66 4.20
C ASP A 68 4.38 -20.86 3.64
N ARG A 69 5.15 -21.67 4.35
CA ARG A 69 6.52 -22.02 3.97
C ARG A 69 6.62 -22.89 2.73
N ALA A 70 5.59 -23.68 2.40
CA ALA A 70 5.64 -24.56 1.24
C ALA A 70 5.46 -23.75 -0.05
N GLN A 71 4.58 -22.75 -0.02
CA GLN A 71 4.28 -21.89 -1.16
C GLN A 71 5.11 -20.60 -1.19
N GLY A 72 5.87 -20.30 -0.13
CA GLY A 72 6.69 -19.09 -0.08
C GLY A 72 5.87 -17.82 0.19
N GLN A 73 4.74 -17.94 0.88
CA GLN A 73 3.78 -16.85 1.03
C GLN A 73 3.66 -16.37 2.47
N VAL A 74 3.56 -15.06 2.64
CA VAL A 74 3.34 -14.40 3.91
C VAL A 74 2.13 -13.49 3.79
N ARG A 75 1.30 -13.49 4.83
CA ARG A 75 0.14 -12.63 4.97
C ARG A 75 0.18 -11.90 6.30
N LEU A 76 -0.07 -10.61 6.28
CA LEU A 76 -0.12 -9.73 7.45
C LEU A 76 -1.38 -8.87 7.36
N GLY A 77 -2.02 -8.58 8.48
CA GLY A 77 -3.02 -7.51 8.58
C GLY A 77 -2.36 -6.25 9.11
N PHE A 78 -2.77 -5.09 8.60
CA PHE A 78 -2.33 -3.81 9.15
C PHE A 78 -3.40 -2.73 9.10
N GLN A 79 -3.24 -1.73 9.95
CA GLN A 79 -4.06 -0.52 10.01
C GLN A 79 -3.13 0.68 10.14
N LEU A 80 -3.50 1.79 9.51
CA LEU A 80 -2.83 3.07 9.75
C LEU A 80 -3.54 3.79 10.89
N ARG A 81 -2.77 4.43 11.77
CA ARG A 81 -3.31 5.20 12.88
C ARG A 81 -2.71 6.59 12.94
N LEU A 82 -3.57 7.54 13.30
CA LEU A 82 -3.20 8.91 13.65
C LEU A 82 -3.68 9.14 15.07
N ASP A 83 -2.79 9.54 15.98
CA ASP A 83 -3.12 9.74 17.40
C ASP A 83 -3.73 8.49 18.08
N ASN A 84 -3.30 7.28 17.67
CA ASN A 84 -3.87 5.97 18.04
C ASN A 84 -5.28 5.65 17.51
N GLU A 85 -5.88 6.50 16.69
CA GLU A 85 -7.18 6.23 16.05
C GLU A 85 -7.00 5.71 14.61
N PRO A 86 -7.86 4.79 14.13
CA PRO A 86 -7.84 4.35 12.74
C PRO A 86 -7.91 5.51 11.74
N PHE A 87 -6.95 5.56 10.83
CA PHE A 87 -6.89 6.58 9.77
C PHE A 87 -7.11 5.94 8.41
N ALA A 88 -8.32 6.14 7.86
CA ALA A 88 -8.70 5.50 6.61
C ALA A 88 -8.03 6.16 5.41
N LEU A 89 -7.42 5.34 4.55
CA LEU A 89 -6.79 5.78 3.30
C LEU A 89 -7.21 4.91 2.11
N PRO A 90 -7.14 5.42 0.87
CA PRO A 90 -7.34 4.61 -0.33
C PRO A 90 -6.00 3.97 -0.77
N ILE A 91 -5.49 3.03 0.05
CA ILE A 91 -4.20 2.35 -0.19
C ILE A 91 -4.37 1.24 -1.23
N THR A 92 -3.41 1.16 -2.14
CA THR A 92 -3.23 0.07 -3.10
C THR A 92 -1.84 -0.55 -2.95
N SER A 93 -1.56 -1.64 -3.68
CA SER A 93 -0.24 -2.29 -3.68
C SER A 93 0.92 -1.37 -4.09
N GLU A 94 0.63 -0.29 -4.84
CA GLU A 94 1.65 0.69 -5.25
C GLU A 94 2.07 1.63 -4.11
N ASN A 95 1.28 1.71 -3.04
CA ASN A 95 1.57 2.57 -1.88
C ASN A 95 2.34 1.85 -0.77
N ILE A 96 2.49 0.53 -0.88
CA ILE A 96 3.12 -0.28 0.15
C ILE A 96 4.39 -0.91 -0.39
N GLU A 97 5.51 -0.61 0.25
CA GLU A 97 6.76 -1.31 0.05
C GLU A 97 6.97 -2.35 1.15
N VAL A 98 7.33 -3.56 0.73
CA VAL A 98 7.65 -4.65 1.64
C VAL A 98 9.13 -4.96 1.54
N TYR A 99 9.81 -5.01 2.68
CA TYR A 99 11.18 -5.48 2.78
C TYR A 99 11.23 -6.77 3.58
N HIS A 100 11.91 -7.77 3.03
CA HIS A 100 12.20 -9.03 3.70
C HIS A 100 13.68 -9.06 4.05
N MET A 101 14.02 -9.11 5.33
CA MET A 101 15.41 -9.05 5.81
C MET A 101 16.19 -7.86 5.22
N GLY A 102 15.56 -6.68 5.21
CA GLY A 102 16.14 -5.44 4.67
C GLY A 102 16.20 -5.35 3.13
N SER A 103 15.81 -6.41 2.40
CA SER A 103 15.77 -6.40 0.93
C SER A 103 14.35 -6.17 0.43
N ARG A 104 14.15 -5.20 -0.47
CA ARG A 104 12.83 -4.93 -1.06
C ARG A 104 12.31 -6.12 -1.85
N VAL A 105 11.09 -6.54 -1.59
CA VAL A 105 10.38 -7.55 -2.38
C VAL A 105 9.93 -6.92 -3.70
N LEU A 106 10.56 -7.32 -4.80
CA LEU A 106 10.26 -6.78 -6.12
C LEU A 106 9.08 -7.55 -6.74
N ALA A 107 7.90 -6.95 -6.77
CA ALA A 107 6.67 -7.58 -7.23
C ALA A 107 6.68 -8.06 -8.70
N ASP A 108 7.67 -7.64 -9.50
CA ASP A 108 7.77 -7.94 -10.93
C ASP A 108 8.66 -9.17 -11.26
N GLN A 109 9.25 -9.83 -10.26
CA GLN A 109 10.19 -10.93 -10.47
C GLN A 109 9.62 -12.25 -9.90
N PRO A 110 9.15 -13.20 -10.73
CA PRO A 110 8.67 -14.48 -10.23
C PRO A 110 9.75 -15.21 -9.38
N PRO A 111 9.41 -15.80 -8.21
CA PRO A 111 8.06 -15.96 -7.64
C PRO A 111 7.58 -14.78 -6.77
N MET A 112 8.32 -13.68 -6.69
CA MET A 112 7.99 -12.53 -5.85
C MET A 112 6.76 -11.78 -6.37
N ARG A 113 5.82 -11.51 -5.47
CA ARG A 113 4.58 -10.76 -5.71
C ARG A 113 4.19 -10.05 -4.42
N VAL A 114 3.61 -8.86 -4.52
CA VAL A 114 2.97 -8.14 -3.40
C VAL A 114 1.54 -7.81 -3.80
N GLU A 115 0.60 -7.96 -2.87
CA GLU A 115 -0.80 -7.61 -3.03
C GLU A 115 -1.32 -7.00 -1.72
N VAL A 116 -2.04 -5.89 -1.84
CA VAL A 116 -2.77 -5.27 -0.74
C VAL A 116 -4.26 -5.43 -1.03
N VAL A 117 -4.97 -6.08 -0.11
CA VAL A 117 -6.42 -6.26 -0.17
C VAL A 117 -7.05 -5.30 0.84
N PRO A 118 -7.77 -4.28 0.40
CA PRO A 118 -8.44 -3.35 1.29
C PRO A 118 -9.73 -3.95 1.87
N HIS A 119 -10.04 -3.61 3.13
CA HIS A 119 -11.23 -4.10 3.84
C HIS A 119 -11.96 -2.96 4.55
N ASP A 120 -13.25 -3.16 4.79
CA ASP A 120 -14.16 -2.21 5.46
C ASP A 120 -14.19 -0.84 4.76
N PRO A 121 -14.78 -0.76 3.55
CA PRO A 121 -14.88 0.49 2.81
C PRO A 121 -15.71 1.51 3.58
N ILE A 122 -15.11 2.68 3.80
CA ILE A 122 -15.77 3.85 4.31
C ILE A 122 -15.79 4.95 3.25
N ARG A 123 -16.91 5.66 3.22
CA ARG A 123 -17.05 6.88 2.44
C ARG A 123 -16.71 8.05 3.35
N ALA A 124 -15.62 8.74 3.04
CA ALA A 124 -15.18 9.91 3.79
C ALA A 124 -15.57 11.21 3.08
N ALA A 125 -15.76 12.28 3.84
CA ALA A 125 -16.00 13.61 3.29
C ALA A 125 -14.79 14.06 2.47
N GLN A 126 -15.06 14.63 1.30
CA GLN A 126 -14.04 15.03 0.34
C GLN A 126 -14.44 16.31 -0.37
N LEU A 127 -13.46 17.18 -0.58
CA LEU A 127 -13.57 18.32 -1.49
C LEU A 127 -12.75 18.00 -2.75
N PHE A 128 -13.44 17.68 -3.83
CA PHE A 128 -12.80 17.43 -5.13
C PHE A 128 -12.54 18.75 -5.83
N ILE A 129 -11.29 19.00 -6.21
CA ILE A 129 -10.89 20.19 -6.97
C ILE A 129 -10.43 19.71 -8.34
N LEU A 130 -11.31 19.81 -9.32
CA LEU A 130 -11.05 19.40 -10.68
C LEU A 130 -10.40 20.56 -11.43
N VAL A 131 -9.15 20.38 -11.86
CA VAL A 131 -8.35 21.39 -12.55
C VAL A 131 -8.14 20.86 -13.97
N ILE A 132 -8.95 21.33 -14.91
CA ILE A 132 -9.03 20.77 -16.26
C ILE A 132 -8.38 21.69 -17.26
N ASP A 133 -7.49 21.15 -18.10
CA ASP A 133 -6.88 21.91 -19.17
C ASP A 133 -7.96 22.42 -20.14
N GLY A 134 -7.94 23.73 -20.41
CA GLY A 134 -8.78 24.39 -21.40
C GLY A 134 -7.99 24.85 -22.63
N SER A 135 -6.73 24.45 -22.77
CA SER A 135 -5.80 24.92 -23.79
C SER A 135 -6.24 24.53 -25.21
N GLY A 136 -5.54 25.06 -26.21
CA GLY A 136 -5.87 24.79 -27.62
C GLY A 136 -5.74 23.31 -28.01
N SER A 137 -4.86 22.54 -27.35
CA SER A 137 -4.67 21.11 -27.64
C SER A 137 -5.89 20.26 -27.26
N MET A 138 -6.68 20.72 -26.29
CA MET A 138 -7.93 20.05 -25.88
C MET A 138 -9.03 20.05 -26.96
N ASN A 139 -8.89 20.88 -28.00
CA ASN A 139 -9.78 20.90 -29.16
C ASN A 139 -9.31 19.97 -30.29
N GLN A 140 -8.16 19.31 -30.16
CA GLN A 140 -7.69 18.35 -31.14
C GLN A 140 -8.59 17.11 -31.13
N GLN A 141 -8.89 16.61 -32.33
CA GLN A 141 -9.60 15.36 -32.53
C GLN A 141 -8.61 14.20 -32.50
N ASP A 142 -8.92 13.18 -31.72
CA ASP A 142 -8.18 11.93 -31.74
C ASP A 142 -8.62 11.04 -32.93
N ALA A 143 -8.08 9.83 -33.03
CA ALA A 143 -8.34 8.92 -34.14
C ALA A 143 -9.81 8.49 -34.29
N ASP A 144 -10.60 8.64 -33.23
CA ASP A 144 -12.05 8.38 -33.17
C ASP A 144 -12.91 9.58 -33.63
N GLY A 145 -12.28 10.71 -34.00
CA GLY A 145 -12.97 11.92 -34.45
C GLY A 145 -13.58 12.75 -33.31
N VAL A 146 -13.39 12.34 -32.06
CA VAL A 146 -13.89 13.02 -30.88
C VAL A 146 -12.79 13.94 -30.33
N THR A 147 -13.15 15.13 -29.86
CA THR A 147 -12.16 16.03 -29.24
C THR A 147 -11.77 15.53 -27.86
N ARG A 148 -10.53 15.80 -27.44
CA ARG A 148 -10.06 15.47 -26.10
C ARG A 148 -10.96 16.03 -25.00
N MET A 149 -11.42 17.28 -25.14
CA MET A 149 -12.39 17.86 -24.21
C MET A 149 -13.72 17.12 -24.17
N GLU A 150 -14.21 16.59 -25.30
CA GLU A 150 -15.45 15.82 -25.31
C GLU A 150 -15.30 14.51 -24.53
N LYS A 151 -14.17 13.82 -24.66
CA LYS A 151 -13.87 12.64 -23.85
C LYS A 151 -13.84 12.94 -22.36
N VAL A 152 -13.29 14.09 -21.98
CA VAL A 152 -13.31 14.57 -20.59
C VAL A 152 -14.74 14.81 -20.12
N ARG A 153 -15.58 15.47 -20.93
CA ARG A 153 -17.00 15.68 -20.60
C ARG A 153 -17.73 14.36 -20.42
N GLU A 154 -17.57 13.42 -21.35
CA GLU A 154 -18.17 12.08 -21.25
C GLU A 154 -17.75 11.36 -19.96
N ALA A 155 -16.45 11.36 -19.65
CA ALA A 155 -15.91 10.73 -18.45
C ALA A 155 -16.46 11.36 -17.16
N LEU A 156 -16.53 12.69 -17.09
CA LEU A 156 -17.06 13.41 -15.93
C LEU A 156 -18.58 13.22 -15.76
N LEU A 157 -19.28 12.91 -16.84
CA LEU A 157 -20.72 12.64 -16.84
C LEU A 157 -21.05 11.17 -16.63
N ASP A 158 -20.05 10.28 -16.60
CA ASP A 158 -20.23 8.87 -16.28
C ASP A 158 -20.94 8.72 -14.93
N PRO A 159 -22.02 7.93 -14.84
CA PRO A 159 -22.76 7.76 -13.60
C PRO A 159 -21.90 7.35 -12.42
N GLY A 160 -20.92 6.46 -12.62
CA GLY A 160 -20.05 6.01 -11.53
C GLY A 160 -19.07 7.09 -11.07
N VAL A 161 -18.63 7.99 -11.95
CA VAL A 161 -17.82 9.17 -11.55
C VAL A 161 -18.67 10.15 -10.75
N VAL A 162 -19.88 10.44 -11.22
CA VAL A 162 -20.81 11.33 -10.51
C VAL A 162 -21.15 10.76 -9.13
N ASP A 163 -21.46 9.47 -9.04
CA ASP A 163 -21.79 8.81 -7.78
C ASP A 163 -20.58 8.78 -6.83
N GLY A 164 -19.35 8.68 -7.37
CA GLY A 164 -18.12 8.80 -6.60
C GLY A 164 -17.89 10.22 -6.03
N PHE A 165 -18.19 11.26 -6.81
CA PHE A 165 -18.09 12.64 -6.35
C PHE A 165 -19.23 13.06 -5.41
N PHE A 166 -20.42 12.49 -5.56
CA PHE A 166 -21.62 12.82 -4.81
C PHE A 166 -22.24 11.58 -4.14
N PRO A 167 -21.52 10.88 -3.25
CA PRO A 167 -22.04 9.70 -2.59
C PRO A 167 -23.21 10.03 -1.67
N THR A 168 -24.16 9.09 -1.55
CA THR A 168 -25.24 9.21 -0.56
C THR A 168 -24.70 9.02 0.86
N GLY A 169 -25.15 9.86 1.80
CA GLY A 169 -24.84 9.74 3.23
C GLY A 169 -23.58 10.48 3.69
N VAL A 170 -22.81 11.09 2.78
CA VAL A 170 -21.56 11.79 3.10
C VAL A 170 -21.57 13.18 2.45
N LYS A 171 -21.05 14.18 3.16
CA LYS A 171 -20.96 15.55 2.65
C LYS A 171 -19.70 15.71 1.82
N THR A 172 -19.86 15.72 0.49
CA THR A 172 -18.79 16.03 -0.45
C THR A 172 -19.08 17.33 -1.20
N GLY A 173 -18.04 17.90 -1.80
CA GLY A 173 -18.14 19.07 -2.66
C GLY A 173 -17.21 18.95 -3.86
N VAL A 174 -17.59 19.58 -4.98
CA VAL A 174 -16.76 19.65 -6.19
C VAL A 174 -16.53 21.11 -6.56
N ILE A 175 -15.28 21.48 -6.80
CA ILE A 175 -14.89 22.75 -7.42
C ILE A 175 -14.40 22.41 -8.83
N LEU A 176 -15.04 23.01 -9.84
CA LEU A 176 -14.71 22.77 -11.24
C LEU A 176 -13.97 23.98 -11.81
N LEU A 177 -12.68 23.81 -12.10
CA LEU A 177 -11.79 24.82 -12.64
C LEU A 177 -11.31 24.43 -14.03
N THR A 178 -11.14 25.44 -14.87
CA THR A 178 -10.42 25.34 -16.15
C THR A 178 -9.19 26.23 -16.11
N PHE A 179 -8.12 25.82 -16.77
CA PHE A 179 -6.92 26.63 -16.82
C PHE A 179 -6.37 26.69 -18.26
N THR A 180 -5.80 27.85 -18.59
CA THR A 180 -5.04 28.09 -19.82
C THR A 180 -3.85 28.95 -19.46
N ALA A 181 -3.89 30.27 -19.72
CA ALA A 181 -2.91 31.23 -19.23
C ALA A 181 -3.40 31.94 -17.96
N GLY A 182 -2.50 32.04 -16.96
CA GLY A 182 -2.78 32.70 -15.69
C GLY A 182 -3.39 31.77 -14.64
N GLU A 183 -4.17 32.33 -13.72
CA GLU A 183 -4.83 31.57 -12.66
C GLU A 183 -6.02 30.76 -13.20
N PRO A 184 -6.25 29.54 -12.68
CA PRO A 184 -7.43 28.74 -13.01
C PRO A 184 -8.72 29.50 -12.74
N ARG A 185 -9.70 29.35 -13.65
CA ARG A 185 -11.00 30.01 -13.58
C ARG A 185 -12.12 29.01 -13.34
N PRO A 186 -13.13 29.36 -12.55
CA PRO A 186 -14.28 28.48 -12.33
C PRO A 186 -15.11 28.31 -13.60
N VAL A 187 -15.64 27.10 -13.80
CA VAL A 187 -16.41 26.75 -14.99
C VAL A 187 -17.86 27.23 -14.85
N GLY A 188 -18.29 28.09 -15.78
CA GLY A 188 -19.68 28.55 -15.89
C GLY A 188 -20.10 29.59 -14.84
N THR A 189 -19.19 30.06 -13.99
CA THR A 189 -19.46 31.06 -12.95
C THR A 189 -18.37 32.15 -12.93
N LYS A 190 -18.67 33.29 -12.29
CA LYS A 190 -17.68 34.36 -12.08
C LYS A 190 -16.87 34.18 -10.80
N ALA A 191 -17.41 33.46 -9.83
CA ALA A 191 -16.81 33.21 -8.53
C ALA A 191 -16.64 31.70 -8.32
N ILE A 192 -15.67 31.33 -7.48
CA ILE A 192 -15.45 29.95 -7.06
C ILE A 192 -16.71 29.48 -6.32
N GLU A 193 -17.22 28.30 -6.67
CA GLU A 193 -18.44 27.69 -6.11
C GLU A 193 -18.10 26.27 -5.66
N ILE A 194 -18.44 25.91 -4.40
CA ILE A 194 -18.42 24.52 -3.93
C ILE A 194 -19.74 23.86 -4.36
N ILE A 195 -19.68 23.09 -5.44
CA ILE A 195 -20.84 22.41 -6.01
C ILE A 195 -21.18 21.20 -5.14
N LYS A 196 -22.35 21.20 -4.51
CA LYS A 196 -22.83 20.10 -3.63
C LYS A 196 -23.94 19.26 -4.27
N ASN A 197 -24.42 19.66 -5.45
CA ASN A 197 -25.55 19.03 -6.12
C ASN A 197 -25.12 18.40 -7.46
N PRO A 198 -25.40 17.11 -7.71
CA PRO A 198 -24.98 16.43 -8.94
C PRO A 198 -25.68 16.98 -10.19
N GLY A 199 -26.91 17.50 -10.08
CA GLY A 199 -27.61 18.15 -11.19
C GLY A 199 -26.95 19.45 -11.64
N ARG A 200 -26.55 20.30 -10.67
CA ARG A 200 -25.78 21.53 -10.92
C ARG A 200 -24.43 21.21 -11.55
N TYR A 201 -23.72 20.21 -11.02
CA TYR A 201 -22.45 19.72 -11.57
C TYR A 201 -22.60 19.27 -13.04
N LYS A 202 -23.54 18.37 -13.33
CA LYS A 202 -23.81 17.89 -14.70
C LYS A 202 -24.14 19.02 -15.66
N LYS A 203 -24.90 20.02 -15.20
CA LYS A 203 -25.22 21.21 -16.00
C LYS A 203 -23.96 22.01 -16.35
N LEU A 204 -23.09 22.27 -15.37
CA LEU A 204 -21.84 23.01 -15.59
C LEU A 204 -20.91 22.27 -16.56
N VAL A 205 -20.76 20.96 -16.40
CA VAL A 205 -19.93 20.13 -17.31
C VAL A 205 -20.48 20.15 -18.73
N ARG A 206 -21.79 20.01 -18.93
CA ARG A 206 -22.39 19.97 -20.28
C ARG A 206 -22.35 21.33 -20.99
N GLU A 207 -22.71 22.38 -20.28
CA GLU A 207 -22.98 23.69 -20.89
C GLU A 207 -21.73 24.57 -20.97
N HIS A 208 -20.81 24.46 -20.00
CA HIS A 208 -19.74 25.44 -19.81
C HIS A 208 -18.32 24.88 -19.88
N LEU A 209 -18.12 23.56 -19.77
CA LEU A 209 -16.78 22.98 -19.95
C LEU A 209 -16.43 22.93 -21.44
N GLN A 210 -15.63 23.89 -21.88
CA GLN A 210 -15.26 24.08 -23.29
C GLN A 210 -13.78 24.45 -23.41
N PRO A 211 -13.11 24.14 -24.54
CA PRO A 211 -11.78 24.65 -24.82
C PRO A 211 -11.80 26.19 -24.92
N GLN A 212 -10.84 26.84 -24.27
CA GLN A 212 -10.70 28.31 -24.22
C GLN A 212 -9.55 28.81 -25.10
N GLY A 213 -8.59 27.94 -25.44
CA GLY A 213 -7.40 28.27 -26.22
C GLY A 213 -6.29 28.89 -25.37
N GLY A 214 -5.08 28.91 -25.92
CA GLY A 214 -3.87 29.35 -25.22
C GLY A 214 -2.94 28.21 -24.82
N TYR A 215 -1.91 28.54 -24.05
CA TYR A 215 -0.94 27.58 -23.51
C TYR A 215 -1.46 26.97 -22.21
N THR A 216 -0.83 25.89 -21.77
CA THR A 216 -1.32 25.03 -20.69
C THR A 216 -1.04 25.59 -19.30
N HIS A 217 0.14 26.13 -18.98
CA HIS A 217 0.51 26.58 -17.61
C HIS A 217 0.13 25.62 -16.46
N PHE A 218 0.14 24.30 -16.74
CA PHE A 218 -0.26 23.22 -15.85
C PHE A 218 0.32 23.33 -14.43
N TYR A 219 1.60 23.66 -14.32
CA TYR A 219 2.26 23.70 -13.01
C TYR A 219 1.73 24.82 -12.12
N ASN A 220 1.40 25.97 -12.70
CA ASN A 220 0.79 27.08 -11.97
C ASN A 220 -0.64 26.74 -11.54
N ALA A 221 -1.38 26.03 -12.40
CA ALA A 221 -2.74 25.60 -12.10
C ALA A 221 -2.80 24.65 -10.90
N ILE A 222 -1.89 23.66 -10.85
CA ILE A 222 -1.77 22.77 -9.69
C ILE A 222 -1.36 23.57 -8.46
N SER A 223 -0.35 24.42 -8.59
CA SER A 223 0.16 25.21 -7.46
C SER A 223 -0.92 26.10 -6.84
N TYR A 224 -1.75 26.72 -7.68
CA TYR A 224 -2.91 27.50 -7.24
C TYR A 224 -3.92 26.59 -6.50
N ALA A 225 -4.32 25.48 -7.11
CA ALA A 225 -5.34 24.59 -6.54
C ALA A 225 -4.91 23.92 -5.24
N SER A 226 -3.64 23.58 -5.09
CA SER A 226 -3.11 22.88 -3.91
C SER A 226 -2.68 23.81 -2.78
N VAL A 227 -2.52 25.11 -3.03
CA VAL A 227 -1.99 26.07 -2.03
C VAL A 227 -2.87 27.30 -1.89
N ASP A 228 -3.05 28.05 -2.96
CA ASP A 228 -3.63 29.39 -2.87
C ASP A 228 -5.15 29.33 -2.76
N LEU A 229 -5.78 28.39 -3.46
CA LEU A 229 -7.22 28.15 -3.40
C LEU A 229 -7.66 27.67 -2.01
N LEU A 230 -6.87 26.82 -1.35
CA LEU A 230 -7.20 26.28 -0.02
C LEU A 230 -7.17 27.34 1.09
N LYS A 231 -6.56 28.50 0.84
CA LYS A 231 -6.59 29.65 1.76
C LYS A 231 -7.89 30.47 1.66
N ASN A 232 -8.74 30.19 0.67
CA ASN A 232 -10.04 30.83 0.58
C ASN A 232 -10.91 30.43 1.78
N GLN A 233 -11.46 31.40 2.49
CA GLN A 233 -12.22 31.16 3.72
C GLN A 233 -13.38 30.18 3.53
N GLU A 234 -14.15 30.28 2.44
CA GLU A 234 -15.29 29.37 2.20
C GLU A 234 -14.83 27.91 2.02
N ILE A 235 -13.67 27.73 1.40
CA ILE A 235 -13.06 26.41 1.17
C ILE A 235 -12.49 25.85 2.46
N ALA A 236 -11.74 26.68 3.20
CA ALA A 236 -11.19 26.31 4.50
C ALA A 236 -12.30 25.94 5.49
N ASP A 237 -13.39 26.73 5.53
CA ASP A 237 -14.56 26.45 6.35
C ASP A 237 -15.22 25.15 5.95
N PHE A 238 -15.38 24.87 4.64
CA PHE A 238 -15.95 23.61 4.18
C PHE A 238 -15.09 22.41 4.60
N ILE A 239 -13.78 22.50 4.45
CA ILE A 239 -12.81 21.46 4.87
C ILE A 239 -12.93 21.22 6.37
N ALA A 240 -12.88 22.27 7.18
CA ALA A 240 -12.92 22.17 8.64
C ALA A 240 -14.29 21.65 9.16
N LEU A 241 -15.41 22.21 8.70
CA LEU A 241 -16.75 21.83 9.19
C LEU A 241 -17.16 20.41 8.85
N ASN A 242 -16.63 19.85 7.76
CA ASN A 242 -17.02 18.54 7.26
C ASN A 242 -15.91 17.50 7.39
N GLU A 243 -14.76 17.88 7.98
CA GLU A 243 -13.54 17.06 8.01
C GLU A 243 -13.18 16.54 6.60
N ALA A 244 -13.42 17.37 5.58
CA ALA A 244 -13.31 16.96 4.20
C ALA A 244 -11.87 17.05 3.72
N GLN A 245 -11.33 15.96 3.17
CA GLN A 245 -9.98 16.01 2.62
C GLN A 245 -9.98 16.67 1.23
N PRO A 246 -9.06 17.62 0.95
CA PRO A 246 -8.92 18.21 -0.36
C PRO A 246 -8.24 17.23 -1.34
N THR A 247 -8.97 16.82 -2.38
CA THR A 247 -8.50 15.93 -3.44
C THR A 247 -8.46 16.70 -4.75
N ILE A 248 -7.28 17.03 -5.24
CA ILE A 248 -7.06 17.75 -6.50
C ILE A 248 -6.91 16.73 -7.61
N VAL A 249 -7.70 16.85 -8.68
CA VAL A 249 -7.52 16.07 -9.91
C VAL A 249 -7.14 17.02 -11.03
N ALA A 250 -5.86 16.99 -11.41
CA ALA A 250 -5.28 17.86 -12.42
C ALA A 250 -5.17 17.12 -13.75
N LEU A 251 -5.99 17.50 -14.72
CA LEU A 251 -6.05 16.89 -16.05
C LEU A 251 -5.33 17.78 -17.06
N THR A 252 -4.42 17.18 -17.82
CA THR A 252 -3.71 17.82 -18.93
C THR A 252 -3.61 16.86 -20.10
N ASP A 253 -3.54 17.40 -21.32
CA ASP A 253 -3.35 16.59 -22.52
C ASP A 253 -1.92 16.60 -23.05
N GLY A 254 -1.03 17.35 -22.40
CA GLY A 254 0.36 17.46 -22.81
C GLY A 254 1.28 18.01 -21.74
N PHE A 255 2.51 18.30 -22.18
CA PHE A 255 3.57 18.88 -21.36
C PHE A 255 3.21 20.32 -20.94
N ASN A 256 3.73 20.79 -19.80
CA ASN A 256 3.56 22.17 -19.38
C ASN A 256 4.20 23.13 -20.39
N ASN A 257 3.36 23.79 -21.18
CA ASN A 257 3.74 24.88 -22.08
C ASN A 257 3.25 26.20 -21.51
N GLU A 258 4.13 27.19 -21.43
CA GLU A 258 3.76 28.58 -21.10
C GLU A 258 3.97 29.51 -22.30
N GLN A 259 4.81 29.11 -23.26
CA GLN A 259 5.13 29.85 -24.47
C GLN A 259 5.58 28.91 -25.60
N SER A 260 5.52 29.37 -26.86
CA SER A 260 5.85 28.57 -28.05
C SER A 260 7.32 28.12 -28.14
N SER A 261 8.23 28.82 -27.46
CA SER A 261 9.67 28.53 -27.45
C SER A 261 10.07 27.54 -26.36
N ASP A 262 9.13 27.07 -25.54
CA ASP A 262 9.45 26.15 -24.45
C ASP A 262 9.98 24.81 -24.97
N THR A 263 11.02 24.33 -24.29
CA THR A 263 11.63 23.01 -24.50
C THR A 263 11.32 22.11 -23.32
N CYS A 264 11.60 20.82 -23.44
CA CYS A 264 11.47 19.93 -22.29
C CYS A 264 12.31 20.42 -21.09
N GLY A 265 13.53 20.91 -21.35
CA GLY A 265 14.45 21.40 -20.33
C GLY A 265 13.97 22.65 -19.59
N SER A 266 13.22 23.56 -20.24
CA SER A 266 12.73 24.78 -19.59
C SER A 266 11.74 24.51 -18.45
N ASN A 267 11.14 23.32 -18.43
CA ASN A 267 10.20 22.91 -17.40
C ASN A 267 10.82 22.32 -16.15
N ALA A 268 12.10 21.97 -16.16
CA ALA A 268 12.76 21.36 -15.00
C ALA A 268 12.77 22.30 -13.78
N GLU A 269 13.11 23.56 -14.00
CA GLU A 269 13.08 24.58 -12.95
C GLU A 269 11.64 24.86 -12.47
N ARG A 270 10.69 25.00 -13.40
CA ARG A 270 9.28 25.25 -13.08
C ARG A 270 8.68 24.10 -12.26
N LEU A 271 8.97 22.86 -12.66
CA LEU A 271 8.57 21.66 -11.92
C LEU A 271 9.19 21.67 -10.53
N SER A 272 10.49 21.96 -10.41
CA SER A 272 11.17 22.01 -9.10
C SER A 272 10.52 23.02 -8.14
N ARG A 273 10.11 24.20 -8.64
CA ARG A 273 9.36 25.18 -7.86
C ARG A 273 8.00 24.64 -7.41
N LEU A 274 7.27 23.95 -8.29
CA LEU A 274 6.01 23.30 -7.93
C LEU A 274 6.22 22.22 -6.87
N LEU A 275 7.19 21.31 -7.04
CA LEU A 275 7.45 20.22 -6.08
C LEU A 275 7.81 20.76 -4.70
N LYS A 276 8.60 21.84 -4.65
CA LYS A 276 8.88 22.54 -3.39
C LYS A 276 7.61 23.07 -2.73
N ARG A 277 6.73 23.75 -3.49
CA ARG A 277 5.45 24.25 -2.98
C ARG A 277 4.52 23.12 -2.52
N LEU A 278 4.50 21.98 -3.23
CA LEU A 278 3.73 20.81 -2.82
C LEU A 278 4.28 20.20 -1.51
N LYS A 279 5.60 20.10 -1.39
CA LYS A 279 6.25 19.63 -0.16
C LYS A 279 5.91 20.55 1.02
N GLU A 280 6.01 21.87 0.85
CA GLU A 280 5.62 22.85 1.86
C GLU A 280 4.13 22.77 2.23
N ALA A 281 3.24 22.59 1.24
CA ALA A 281 1.80 22.50 1.45
C ALA A 281 1.34 21.18 2.11
N ARG A 282 2.19 20.15 2.12
CA ARG A 282 1.88 18.87 2.76
C ARG A 282 2.67 18.65 4.05
N HIS A 283 3.93 19.06 4.11
CA HIS A 283 4.83 18.75 5.22
C HIS A 283 5.31 20.01 5.96
N GLY A 284 4.61 21.14 5.82
CA GLY A 284 4.86 22.31 6.66
C GLY A 284 4.54 22.01 8.13
N ASP A 285 5.29 22.63 9.05
CA ASP A 285 5.26 22.32 10.50
C ASP A 285 3.86 22.45 11.14
N ASP A 286 2.99 23.31 10.59
CA ASP A 286 1.65 23.60 11.11
C ASP A 286 0.50 22.87 10.39
N ILE A 287 0.80 21.93 9.47
CA ILE A 287 -0.22 21.33 8.58
C ILE A 287 -0.71 19.99 9.13
N ASP A 288 -1.98 19.95 9.56
CA ASP A 288 -2.67 18.72 9.95
C ASP A 288 -2.75 17.75 8.75
N ILE A 289 -2.33 16.50 8.98
CA ILE A 289 -2.40 15.37 8.03
C ILE A 289 -3.80 15.23 7.42
N ARG A 290 -4.86 15.45 8.20
CA ARG A 290 -6.26 15.37 7.76
C ARG A 290 -6.62 16.42 6.72
N SER A 291 -5.91 17.55 6.69
CA SER A 291 -6.19 18.69 5.81
C SER A 291 -5.29 18.75 4.56
N ARG A 292 -4.33 17.82 4.44
CA ARG A 292 -3.32 17.86 3.37
C ARG A 292 -3.96 17.64 1.99
N PRO A 293 -3.61 18.47 1.00
CA PRO A 293 -4.02 18.23 -0.37
C PRO A 293 -3.43 16.93 -0.91
N THR A 294 -4.28 16.11 -1.52
CA THR A 294 -3.85 14.99 -2.34
C THR A 294 -3.96 15.36 -3.82
N VAL A 295 -2.87 15.27 -4.59
CA VAL A 295 -2.86 15.62 -6.02
C VAL A 295 -2.78 14.38 -6.89
N PHE A 296 -3.83 14.16 -7.67
CA PHE A 296 -3.90 13.19 -8.75
C PHE A 296 -3.64 13.91 -10.07
N THR A 297 -2.82 13.31 -10.91
CA THR A 297 -2.54 13.82 -12.25
C THR A 297 -3.13 12.89 -13.30
N VAL A 298 -3.73 13.46 -14.34
CA VAL A 298 -4.37 12.71 -15.43
C VAL A 298 -3.85 13.24 -16.76
N GLY A 299 -3.08 12.42 -17.46
CA GLY A 299 -2.51 12.71 -18.77
C GLY A 299 -3.29 12.03 -19.90
N LEU A 300 -3.63 12.77 -20.96
CA LEU A 300 -4.20 12.20 -22.21
C LEU A 300 -3.14 11.66 -23.18
N GLY A 301 -1.86 11.74 -22.79
CA GLY A 301 -0.72 11.31 -23.61
C GLY A 301 -0.50 9.79 -23.64
N ARG A 302 0.68 9.39 -24.11
CA ARG A 302 1.10 7.97 -24.13
C ARG A 302 1.83 7.60 -22.85
N PRO A 303 1.57 6.43 -22.25
CA PRO A 303 2.23 6.05 -21.01
C PRO A 303 3.75 5.96 -21.19
N LEU A 304 4.48 6.37 -20.14
CA LEU A 304 5.93 6.16 -20.08
C LEU A 304 6.25 4.68 -20.24
N ARG A 305 7.29 4.38 -21.03
CA ARG A 305 7.81 3.00 -21.10
C ARG A 305 8.32 2.60 -19.71
N ARG A 306 7.86 1.46 -19.19
CA ARG A 306 8.22 0.94 -17.84
C ARG A 306 9.73 0.89 -17.54
N ARG A 307 10.59 0.78 -18.56
CA ARG A 307 12.07 0.77 -18.43
C ARG A 307 12.70 2.16 -18.61
N SER A 308 11.94 3.24 -18.48
CA SER A 308 12.51 4.58 -18.63
C SER A 308 13.46 4.87 -17.46
N LYS A 309 14.63 5.45 -17.76
CA LYS A 309 15.59 5.92 -16.75
C LYS A 309 15.06 7.10 -15.92
N VAL A 310 13.90 7.64 -16.30
CA VAL A 310 13.24 8.76 -15.64
C VAL A 310 12.52 8.27 -14.39
N LEU A 311 11.76 7.16 -14.50
CA LEU A 311 11.04 6.57 -13.37
C LEU A 311 11.99 6.06 -12.27
N SER A 312 13.17 5.55 -12.64
CA SER A 312 14.18 5.09 -11.67
C SER A 312 14.81 6.20 -10.82
N LYS A 313 14.50 7.47 -11.10
CA LYS A 313 15.04 8.64 -10.40
C LYS A 313 13.98 9.38 -9.58
N LEU A 314 12.74 8.90 -9.57
CA LEU A 314 11.69 9.42 -8.72
C LEU A 314 12.09 9.16 -7.27
N ASP A 315 12.14 10.23 -6.48
CA ASP A 315 12.48 10.20 -5.07
C ASP A 315 11.51 11.16 -4.35
N PRO A 316 10.74 10.67 -3.37
CA PRO A 316 9.75 11.49 -2.65
C PRO A 316 10.39 12.64 -1.86
N GLU A 317 11.67 12.55 -1.49
CA GLU A 317 12.34 13.61 -0.75
C GLU A 317 12.91 14.71 -1.64
N ARG A 318 13.08 14.42 -2.93
CA ARG A 318 13.81 15.26 -3.87
C ARG A 318 12.89 16.20 -4.64
N THR A 319 12.89 17.48 -4.26
CA THR A 319 12.14 18.53 -4.97
C THR A 319 12.89 19.15 -6.15
N GLU A 320 14.21 18.95 -6.26
CA GLU A 320 15.02 19.52 -7.34
C GLU A 320 15.15 18.55 -8.53
N VAL A 321 14.53 18.91 -9.66
CA VAL A 321 14.53 18.12 -10.88
C VAL A 321 15.45 18.76 -11.91
N SER A 322 16.46 18.02 -12.37
CA SER A 322 17.29 18.49 -13.48
C SER A 322 16.62 18.18 -14.83
N ALA A 323 16.94 18.96 -15.87
CA ALA A 323 16.42 18.70 -17.21
C ALA A 323 16.73 17.28 -17.72
N LYS A 324 17.88 16.71 -17.33
CA LYS A 324 18.26 15.33 -17.69
C LYS A 324 17.44 14.28 -16.94
N ASP A 325 16.94 14.61 -15.75
CA ASP A 325 16.09 13.72 -14.97
C ASP A 325 14.68 13.69 -15.53
N LEU A 326 14.16 14.86 -15.93
CA LEU A 326 12.83 14.99 -16.54
C LEU A 326 12.77 14.44 -17.97
N CYS A 327 13.71 14.85 -18.82
CA CYS A 327 13.64 14.64 -20.27
C CYS A 327 14.53 13.49 -20.77
N GLY A 328 15.46 13.02 -19.94
CA GLY A 328 16.61 12.26 -20.41
C GLY A 328 17.60 13.13 -21.20
N GLY A 329 18.83 12.63 -21.39
CA GLY A 329 19.91 13.45 -21.97
C GLY A 329 19.73 13.87 -23.44
N LYS A 330 18.87 13.20 -24.21
CA LYS A 330 18.70 13.46 -25.66
C LYS A 330 17.57 14.44 -26.00
N LEU A 331 16.63 14.67 -25.07
CA LEU A 331 15.39 15.41 -25.35
C LEU A 331 15.32 16.74 -24.61
N VAL A 332 16.40 17.14 -23.90
CA VAL A 332 16.45 18.38 -23.10
C VAL A 332 16.11 19.61 -23.94
N ASP A 333 16.74 19.74 -25.11
CA ASP A 333 16.59 20.91 -25.99
C ASP A 333 15.46 20.74 -27.01
N GLN A 334 14.70 19.65 -26.94
CA GLN A 334 13.60 19.42 -27.86
C GLN A 334 12.41 20.31 -27.49
N ARG A 335 11.91 21.04 -28.50
CA ARG A 335 10.72 21.90 -28.36
C ARG A 335 9.48 21.06 -28.06
N ILE A 336 8.56 21.64 -27.30
CA ILE A 336 7.29 21.00 -26.98
C ILE A 336 6.26 21.34 -28.07
N ASP A 337 6.26 20.56 -29.14
CA ASP A 337 5.38 20.72 -30.31
C ASP A 337 4.63 19.42 -30.67
N GLY A 338 4.40 18.55 -29.68
CA GLY A 338 3.81 17.22 -29.84
C GLY A 338 4.82 16.11 -30.13
N GLY A 339 6.07 16.44 -30.50
CA GLY A 339 7.12 15.43 -30.72
C GLY A 339 7.48 14.62 -29.47
N LEU A 340 7.36 15.21 -28.28
CA LEU A 340 7.71 14.59 -26.99
C LEU A 340 6.64 13.59 -26.51
N GLU A 341 5.38 13.79 -26.89
CA GLU A 341 4.25 12.89 -26.56
C GLU A 341 4.49 11.47 -27.11
N LYS A 342 5.17 11.36 -28.26
CA LYS A 342 5.53 10.06 -28.86
C LYS A 342 6.39 9.20 -27.94
N TYR A 343 7.15 9.83 -27.04
CA TYR A 343 8.04 9.18 -26.09
C TYR A 343 7.42 9.04 -24.68
N GLY A 344 6.22 9.59 -24.45
CA GLY A 344 5.55 9.62 -23.15
C GLY A 344 6.23 10.52 -22.12
N ILE A 345 7.14 11.41 -22.56
CA ILE A 345 7.95 12.26 -21.68
C ILE A 345 7.10 13.32 -20.97
N ASP A 346 6.00 13.72 -21.61
CA ASP A 346 4.89 14.49 -21.03
C ASP A 346 4.37 13.94 -19.71
N ASN A 347 4.34 12.62 -19.56
CA ASN A 347 3.83 12.00 -18.36
C ASN A 347 4.88 11.90 -17.23
N ALA A 348 6.16 12.20 -17.49
CA ALA A 348 7.18 12.16 -16.44
C ALA A 348 6.93 13.19 -15.33
N SER A 349 6.57 14.42 -15.68
CA SER A 349 6.25 15.44 -14.68
C SER A 349 4.99 15.07 -13.89
N LEU A 350 4.02 14.39 -14.50
CA LEU A 350 2.81 13.93 -13.83
C LEU A 350 3.11 12.97 -12.68
N GLU A 351 4.07 12.05 -12.88
CA GLU A 351 4.55 11.14 -11.83
C GLU A 351 5.24 11.90 -10.69
N TRP A 352 6.11 12.86 -11.01
CA TRP A 352 6.77 13.70 -10.00
C TRP A 352 5.75 14.47 -9.15
N ILE A 353 4.75 15.06 -9.79
CA ILE A 353 3.69 15.85 -9.17
C ILE A 353 2.81 14.96 -8.30
N ALA A 354 2.37 13.80 -8.82
CA ALA A 354 1.53 12.87 -8.07
C ALA A 354 2.26 12.34 -6.83
N LEU A 355 3.53 11.96 -6.95
CA LEU A 355 4.35 11.48 -5.85
C LEU A 355 4.46 12.55 -4.73
N HIS A 356 4.86 13.77 -5.07
CA HIS A 356 4.99 14.86 -4.10
C HIS A 356 3.64 15.36 -3.59
N GLY A 357 2.59 15.24 -4.40
CA GLY A 357 1.21 15.54 -4.04
C GLY A 357 0.50 14.42 -3.29
N GLY A 358 1.13 13.24 -3.12
CA GLY A 358 0.60 12.12 -2.35
C GLY A 358 -0.49 11.31 -3.05
N GLY A 359 -0.76 11.59 -4.33
CA GLY A 359 -1.75 10.90 -5.13
C GLY A 359 -1.12 10.00 -6.19
N PHE A 360 -1.81 9.85 -7.32
CA PHE A 360 -1.40 8.99 -8.42
C PHE A 360 -1.45 9.69 -9.78
N SER A 361 -0.59 9.22 -10.66
CA SER A 361 -0.56 9.60 -12.07
C SER A 361 -1.30 8.55 -12.89
N TYR A 362 -2.31 9.00 -13.64
CA TYR A 362 -3.04 8.21 -14.60
C TYR A 362 -2.71 8.69 -16.01
N VAL A 363 -2.42 7.76 -16.91
CA VAL A 363 -2.27 8.08 -18.34
C VAL A 363 -3.32 7.29 -19.11
N ARG A 364 -4.33 7.99 -19.64
CA ARG A 364 -5.54 7.42 -20.26
C ARG A 364 -6.03 8.33 -21.38
N GLN A 365 -6.32 7.77 -22.55
CA GLN A 365 -6.66 8.53 -23.76
C GLN A 365 -8.16 8.49 -24.11
N ASP A 366 -8.91 7.60 -23.47
CA ASP A 366 -10.32 7.33 -23.72
C ASP A 366 -11.19 7.78 -22.53
N SER A 367 -12.48 7.98 -22.78
CA SER A 367 -13.44 8.41 -21.76
C SER A 367 -13.60 7.37 -20.65
N GLU A 368 -13.52 6.08 -20.96
CA GLU A 368 -13.56 5.00 -19.96
C GLU A 368 -12.34 5.02 -19.02
N GLY A 369 -11.13 5.15 -19.59
CA GLY A 369 -9.90 5.25 -18.81
C GLY A 369 -9.88 6.51 -17.95
N LEU A 370 -10.34 7.64 -18.49
CA LEU A 370 -10.53 8.87 -17.71
C LEU A 370 -11.54 8.68 -16.57
N GLY A 371 -12.66 8.02 -16.84
CA GLY A 371 -13.63 7.66 -15.80
C GLY A 371 -13.01 6.80 -14.70
N THR A 372 -12.11 5.88 -15.05
CA THR A 372 -11.34 5.07 -14.10
C THR A 372 -10.42 5.94 -13.24
N ALA A 373 -9.74 6.92 -13.83
CA ALA A 373 -8.89 7.86 -13.10
C ALA A 373 -9.70 8.72 -12.09
N PHE A 374 -10.86 9.24 -12.52
CA PHE A 374 -11.74 10.00 -11.63
C PHE A 374 -12.33 9.13 -10.51
N LYS A 375 -12.74 7.90 -10.81
CA LYS A 375 -13.17 6.91 -9.79
C LYS A 375 -12.05 6.55 -8.83
N GLY A 376 -10.81 6.45 -9.31
CA GLY A 376 -9.64 6.21 -8.48
C GLY A 376 -9.33 7.38 -7.54
N ALA A 377 -9.52 8.62 -8.00
CA ALA A 377 -9.41 9.80 -7.13
C ALA A 377 -10.56 9.89 -6.11
N ALA A 378 -11.75 9.43 -6.49
CA ALA A 378 -12.93 9.32 -5.62
C ALA A 378 -13.02 7.96 -4.90
N ALA A 379 -11.91 7.22 -4.81
CA ALA A 379 -11.92 5.88 -4.25
C ALA A 379 -12.40 5.86 -2.80
N GLU A 380 -13.06 4.75 -2.44
CA GLU A 380 -13.41 4.46 -1.06
C GLU A 380 -12.12 4.35 -0.23
N ARG A 381 -12.23 4.72 1.04
CA ARG A 381 -11.12 4.60 2.00
C ARG A 381 -11.36 3.38 2.85
N PHE A 382 -10.31 2.85 3.42
CA PHE A 382 -10.39 1.58 4.13
C PHE A 382 -9.69 1.70 5.48
N LEU A 383 -10.30 1.09 6.49
CA LEU A 383 -9.82 1.17 7.88
C LEU A 383 -8.68 0.19 8.16
N TRP A 384 -8.60 -0.91 7.40
CA TRP A 384 -7.52 -1.87 7.51
C TRP A 384 -7.30 -2.62 6.20
N PHE A 385 -6.14 -3.29 6.13
CA PHE A 385 -5.66 -3.92 4.91
C PHE A 385 -5.03 -5.28 5.21
N GLU A 386 -5.25 -6.22 4.30
CA GLU A 386 -4.51 -7.48 4.25
C GLU A 386 -3.37 -7.35 3.25
N LEU A 387 -2.14 -7.41 3.75
CA LEU A 387 -0.93 -7.49 2.95
C LEU A 387 -0.58 -8.95 2.68
N ARG A 388 -0.42 -9.31 1.41
CA ARG A 388 0.08 -10.61 0.95
C ARG A 388 1.36 -10.39 0.16
N TYR A 389 2.40 -11.16 0.47
CA TYR A 389 3.58 -11.20 -0.38
C TYR A 389 4.14 -12.61 -0.52
N ALA A 390 4.73 -12.88 -1.67
CA ALA A 390 5.36 -14.14 -2.02
C ALA A 390 6.86 -13.93 -2.26
N LEU A 391 7.65 -14.96 -1.97
CA LEU A 391 9.08 -15.02 -2.21
C LEU A 391 9.53 -16.49 -2.30
N ASP A 392 10.82 -16.73 -2.49
CA ASP A 392 11.35 -18.10 -2.48
C ASP A 392 11.11 -18.75 -1.09
N PRO A 393 10.44 -19.92 -1.04
CA PRO A 393 10.23 -20.72 0.18
C PRO A 393 11.45 -20.88 1.08
N PHE A 394 12.65 -20.89 0.50
CA PHE A 394 13.91 -21.04 1.23
C PHE A 394 14.08 -19.97 2.32
N PHE A 395 13.70 -18.72 2.05
CA PHE A 395 13.88 -17.60 2.98
C PHE A 395 12.87 -17.59 4.14
N LEU A 396 11.83 -18.42 4.10
CA LEU A 396 10.81 -18.53 5.15
C LEU A 396 11.10 -19.66 6.17
N ARG A 397 12.22 -20.36 6.03
CA ARG A 397 12.57 -21.51 6.89
C ARG A 397 13.12 -21.13 8.26
N ARG A 398 13.65 -19.91 8.41
CA ARG A 398 14.24 -19.39 9.66
C ARG A 398 13.40 -18.22 10.15
N SER A 399 13.70 -17.70 11.34
CA SER A 399 13.13 -16.42 11.77
C SER A 399 13.51 -15.32 10.79
N PHE A 400 12.59 -14.41 10.50
CA PHE A 400 12.84 -13.31 9.58
C PHE A 400 12.11 -12.03 9.98
N GLU A 401 12.71 -10.90 9.61
CA GLU A 401 12.12 -9.57 9.77
C GLU A 401 11.41 -9.17 8.49
N THR A 402 10.20 -8.64 8.65
CA THR A 402 9.42 -8.01 7.57
C THR A 402 9.20 -6.56 7.93
N THR A 403 9.56 -5.66 7.02
CA THR A 403 9.25 -4.23 7.13
C THR A 403 8.16 -3.90 6.14
N VAL A 404 7.12 -3.21 6.61
CA VAL A 404 6.07 -2.65 5.77
C VAL A 404 6.20 -1.13 5.83
N ARG A 405 6.25 -0.48 4.66
CA ARG A 405 6.40 0.96 4.54
C ARG A 405 5.32 1.53 3.63
N LEU A 406 4.64 2.58 4.11
CA LEU A 406 3.79 3.45 3.31
C LEU A 406 4.65 4.49 2.60
N VAL A 407 4.57 4.56 1.27
CA VAL A 407 5.38 5.50 0.47
C VAL A 407 4.65 6.77 0.03
N ASN A 408 3.31 6.77 0.02
CA ASN A 408 2.47 7.90 -0.41
C ASN A 408 1.49 8.30 0.70
N TYR A 409 0.84 9.46 0.56
CA TYR A 409 -0.08 10.09 1.54
C TYR A 409 0.57 10.63 2.83
N ALA A 410 1.36 9.81 3.51
CA ALA A 410 2.13 10.16 4.70
C ALA A 410 3.27 9.15 4.88
N SER A 411 4.26 9.46 5.71
CA SER A 411 5.29 8.48 6.07
C SER A 411 4.77 7.54 7.17
N ALA A 412 4.85 6.23 6.94
CA ALA A 412 4.54 5.21 7.94
C ALA A 412 5.42 3.99 7.71
N GLU A 413 6.02 3.43 8.76
CA GLU A 413 6.84 2.22 8.66
C GLU A 413 6.74 1.42 9.96
N ALA A 414 6.59 0.10 9.81
CA ALA A 414 6.68 -0.82 10.92
C ALA A 414 7.43 -2.09 10.55
N LYS A 415 8.09 -2.68 11.55
CA LYS A 415 8.84 -3.91 11.44
C LYS A 415 8.21 -4.99 12.30
N LEU A 416 8.23 -6.21 11.80
CA LEU A 416 7.70 -7.37 12.48
C LEU A 416 8.62 -8.57 12.28
N THR A 417 9.03 -9.17 13.40
CA THR A 417 9.81 -10.40 13.39
C THR A 417 8.90 -11.61 13.50
N LEU A 418 9.02 -12.51 12.53
CA LEU A 418 8.27 -13.75 12.44
C LEU A 418 9.20 -14.92 12.80
N TYR A 419 8.73 -15.81 13.66
CA TYR A 419 9.47 -16.98 14.15
C TYR A 419 8.71 -18.27 13.78
N PRO A 420 8.92 -18.80 12.55
CA PRO A 420 8.38 -20.10 12.18
C PRO A 420 8.97 -21.21 13.07
N SER A 421 8.17 -22.25 13.37
CA SER A 421 8.69 -23.42 14.07
C SER A 421 9.79 -24.12 13.26
N ALA A 422 10.89 -24.47 13.94
CA ALA A 422 11.97 -25.26 13.36
C ALA A 422 11.59 -26.73 13.14
N PHE A 423 10.58 -27.23 13.87
CA PHE A 423 10.23 -28.66 13.92
C PHE A 423 8.95 -29.01 13.17
N PHE A 424 8.02 -28.05 13.04
CA PHE A 424 6.71 -28.28 12.46
C PHE A 424 6.40 -27.23 11.41
N ASP A 425 6.25 -27.66 10.16
CA ASP A 425 5.62 -26.83 9.15
C ASP A 425 4.13 -26.67 9.46
N ALA A 426 3.61 -25.47 9.18
CA ALA A 426 2.17 -25.26 9.17
C ALA A 426 1.51 -26.21 8.15
N PRO A 427 0.24 -26.58 8.34
CA PRO A 427 -0.52 -27.34 7.35
C PRO A 427 -0.39 -26.68 5.98
N THR A 428 -0.12 -27.46 4.93
CA THR A 428 -0.08 -26.93 3.56
C THR A 428 -1.43 -26.33 3.20
N ALA A 429 -1.41 -25.05 2.83
CA ALA A 429 -2.61 -24.34 2.45
C ALA A 429 -3.25 -24.94 1.20
N ARG A 430 -4.55 -24.72 1.04
CA ARG A 430 -5.22 -24.94 -0.24
C ARG A 430 -4.89 -23.78 -1.17
N ALA A 431 -4.70 -24.06 -2.45
CA ALA A 431 -4.61 -23.01 -3.46
C ALA A 431 -5.97 -22.31 -3.56
N GLY A 432 -5.99 -21.03 -3.22
CA GLY A 432 -7.15 -20.16 -3.35
C GLY A 432 -7.17 -19.41 -4.68
N PRO A 433 -8.14 -18.49 -4.85
CA PRO A 433 -8.23 -17.60 -6.00
C PRO A 433 -6.93 -16.82 -6.21
N GLY A 434 -6.49 -16.71 -7.47
CA GLY A 434 -5.29 -15.93 -7.83
C GLY A 434 -3.97 -16.53 -7.35
N GLY A 435 -3.96 -17.78 -6.86
CA GLY A 435 -2.75 -18.52 -6.46
C GLY A 435 -2.31 -18.29 -5.01
N TRP A 436 -3.11 -17.59 -4.20
CA TRP A 436 -2.81 -17.37 -2.78
C TRP A 436 -3.27 -18.53 -1.90
N ALA A 437 -2.50 -18.82 -0.87
CA ALA A 437 -2.70 -19.88 0.11
C ALA A 437 -3.87 -19.58 1.05
N GLU A 438 -4.94 -20.38 0.99
CA GLU A 438 -6.06 -20.28 1.92
C GLU A 438 -5.83 -21.03 3.24
N PRO A 439 -6.39 -20.54 4.36
CA PRO A 439 -6.26 -21.19 5.66
C PRO A 439 -6.78 -22.62 5.64
N THR A 440 -5.96 -23.54 6.14
CA THR A 440 -6.42 -24.88 6.52
C THR A 440 -6.22 -25.04 8.03
N PRO A 441 -7.25 -25.46 8.78
CA PRO A 441 -7.16 -25.56 10.22
C PRO A 441 -6.07 -26.56 10.65
N PHE A 442 -5.29 -26.20 11.67
CA PHE A 442 -4.24 -27.06 12.23
C PHE A 442 -4.74 -28.44 12.68
N LEU A 443 -6.02 -28.52 13.09
CA LEU A 443 -6.71 -29.78 13.40
C LEU A 443 -6.59 -30.81 12.29
N ARG A 444 -6.54 -30.38 11.02
CA ARG A 444 -6.36 -31.28 9.88
C ARG A 444 -4.97 -31.94 9.89
N SER A 445 -3.91 -31.20 10.21
CA SER A 445 -2.57 -31.77 10.35
C SER A 445 -2.45 -32.65 11.59
N MET A 446 -3.06 -32.25 12.71
CA MET A 446 -3.09 -33.10 13.91
C MET A 446 -3.82 -34.42 13.66
N ALA A 447 -4.94 -34.39 12.94
CA ALA A 447 -5.69 -35.60 12.59
C ALA A 447 -4.87 -36.60 11.75
N VAL A 448 -3.85 -36.14 11.01
CA VAL A 448 -2.94 -37.00 10.24
C VAL A 448 -1.75 -37.46 11.08
N ILE A 449 -1.14 -36.56 11.86
CA ILE A 449 0.10 -36.84 12.61
C ILE A 449 -0.17 -37.65 13.89
N MET A 450 -1.24 -37.34 14.63
CA MET A 450 -1.53 -37.97 15.92
C MET A 450 -1.77 -39.48 15.82
N PRO A 451 -2.44 -40.02 14.79
CA PRO A 451 -2.52 -41.48 14.60
C PRO A 451 -1.16 -42.13 14.39
N ILE A 452 -0.26 -41.50 13.62
CA ILE A 452 1.09 -42.03 13.34
C ILE A 452 1.93 -42.03 14.62
N LEU A 453 1.93 -40.91 15.37
CA LEU A 453 2.60 -40.82 16.66
C LEU A 453 2.01 -41.81 17.67
N GLY A 454 0.68 -41.89 17.75
CA GLY A 454 -0.03 -42.85 18.60
C GLY A 454 0.36 -44.29 18.27
N MET A 455 0.44 -44.63 16.98
CA MET A 455 0.90 -45.94 16.51
C MET A 455 2.36 -46.20 16.88
N LEU A 456 3.27 -45.24 16.69
CA LEU A 456 4.69 -45.38 17.05
C LEU A 456 4.89 -45.57 18.55
N VAL A 457 4.18 -44.79 19.38
CA VAL A 457 4.18 -44.95 20.84
C VAL A 457 3.62 -46.31 21.23
N THR A 458 2.51 -46.73 20.62
CA THR A 458 1.91 -48.04 20.91
C THR A 458 2.84 -49.18 20.51
N LEU A 459 3.50 -49.09 19.34
CA LEU A 459 4.46 -50.09 18.87
C LEU A 459 5.70 -50.17 19.76
N THR A 460 6.23 -49.04 20.23
CA THR A 460 7.37 -49.02 21.16
C THR A 460 7.01 -49.60 22.52
N PHE A 461 5.86 -49.23 23.09
CA PHE A 461 5.38 -49.82 24.34
C PHE A 461 5.10 -51.32 24.20
N THR A 462 4.40 -51.74 23.15
CA THR A 462 4.06 -53.15 22.90
C THR A 462 5.32 -53.98 22.64
N GLY A 463 6.27 -53.45 21.86
CA GLY A 463 7.57 -54.08 21.63
C GLY A 463 8.37 -54.25 22.92
N ALA A 464 8.44 -53.21 23.75
CA ALA A 464 9.11 -53.26 25.05
C ALA A 464 8.43 -54.25 26.01
N ALA A 465 7.09 -54.26 26.04
CA ALA A 465 6.31 -55.21 26.82
C ALA A 465 6.60 -56.65 26.37
N ILE A 466 6.46 -56.96 25.07
CA ILE A 466 6.74 -58.29 24.51
C ILE A 466 8.19 -58.72 24.79
N PHE A 467 9.16 -57.82 24.64
CA PHE A 467 10.56 -58.11 24.93
C PHE A 467 10.77 -58.47 26.41
N ASN A 468 10.23 -57.68 27.34
CA ASN A 468 10.34 -57.92 28.77
C ASN A 468 9.59 -59.19 29.19
N THR A 469 8.39 -59.44 28.65
CA THR A 469 7.62 -60.66 28.90
C THR A 469 8.35 -61.89 28.36
N ARG A 470 8.94 -61.84 27.16
CA ARG A 470 9.78 -62.93 26.63
C ARG A 470 11.02 -63.16 27.49
N ARG A 471 11.66 -62.09 27.96
CA ARG A 471 12.81 -62.19 28.87
C ARG A 471 12.43 -62.80 30.22
N ALA A 472 11.25 -62.49 30.76
CA ALA A 472 10.76 -63.07 32.00
C ALA A 472 10.37 -64.56 31.84
N LEU A 473 9.72 -64.92 30.74
CA LEU A 473 9.24 -66.29 30.49
C LEU A 473 10.32 -67.25 29.97
N PHE A 474 11.26 -66.76 29.15
CA PHE A 474 12.25 -67.60 28.46
C PHE A 474 13.70 -67.20 28.72
N GLY A 475 13.94 -66.11 29.45
CA GLY A 475 15.29 -65.75 29.88
C GLY A 475 15.76 -66.70 30.97
N ARG A 476 16.70 -67.60 30.63
CA ARG A 476 17.44 -68.38 31.62
C ARG A 476 18.05 -67.44 32.65
N THR A 477 17.51 -67.43 33.86
CA THR A 477 18.19 -66.91 35.04
C THR A 477 19.53 -67.66 35.12
N ARG A 478 20.64 -67.00 34.78
CA ARG A 478 21.97 -67.50 35.13
C ARG A 478 21.93 -67.76 36.63
N LYS A 479 22.03 -69.04 37.04
CA LYS A 479 22.19 -69.41 38.45
C LYS A 479 23.34 -68.55 39.01
N PRO A 480 23.13 -67.85 40.13
CA PRO A 480 24.23 -67.14 40.77
C PRO A 480 25.35 -68.16 41.04
N LYS A 481 26.54 -67.86 40.53
CA LYS A 481 27.74 -68.67 40.76
C LYS A 481 27.96 -68.65 42.27
N ALA A 482 27.90 -69.80 42.92
CA ALA A 482 28.11 -69.92 44.36
C ALA A 482 29.40 -69.19 44.76
N ALA A 483 29.31 -68.38 45.81
CA ALA A 483 30.46 -67.67 46.35
C ALA A 483 31.55 -68.69 46.73
N PRO A 484 32.82 -68.46 46.41
CA PRO A 484 33.90 -69.32 46.87
C PRO A 484 33.92 -69.33 48.40
N ALA A 485 33.94 -70.53 48.98
CA ALA A 485 34.04 -70.73 50.41
C ALA A 485 35.31 -70.04 50.94
N ALA A 486 35.15 -69.31 52.06
CA ALA A 486 36.23 -68.63 52.75
C ALA A 486 37.34 -69.62 53.11
N ALA A 487 38.59 -69.28 52.75
CA ALA A 487 39.76 -70.01 53.22
C ALA A 487 39.89 -69.87 54.75
N PRO A 488 40.25 -70.94 55.48
CA PRO A 488 40.49 -70.86 56.91
C PRO A 488 41.77 -70.04 57.20
N PRO A 489 41.87 -69.42 58.39
CA PRO A 489 43.02 -68.59 58.76
C PRO A 489 44.24 -69.47 59.05
N ASP A 490 45.34 -69.21 58.36
CA ASP A 490 46.65 -69.76 58.72
C ASP A 490 47.14 -69.11 60.02
N SER A 491 47.30 -69.94 61.04
CA SER A 491 48.05 -69.65 62.26
C SER A 491 49.35 -70.48 62.23
N SER A 492 50.43 -69.84 62.69
CA SER A 492 51.82 -70.28 62.90
C SER A 492 52.76 -70.19 61.70
#